data_AF-A0A3N7BWV7-F1
#
_entry.id   AF-A0A3N7BWV7-F1
#
_cell.length_a   1.000
_cell.length_b   1.000
_cell.length_c   1.000
_cell.angle_alpha   90.00
_cell.angle_beta   90.00
_cell.angle_gamma   90.00
#
_symmetry.space_group_name_H-M   'P 1'
#
loop_
_entity.id
_entity.type
_entity.pdbx_description
1 polymer ?
#
loop_
_entity_poly.entity_id
_entity_poly.type
_entity_poly.pdbx_seq_one_letter_code
_entity_poly.pdbx_strand_id
1 'polypeptide(L)'
;MPLDNERQRKRQLGVSHGVLLGIYMASNVAAAVTTLVTNELGGDFTGFDAPSNFATLVIAMGIIGSFILVMNLAFNFFKKIISIDWKTFDSRHPSFKLSFFVLTVQIVFLTYSLYYGAGVAGVTSKNESPIKYLFYVVSADFLFLFYFASSLPNRFAILNAVIFAVSNVLRGWSSWYLYLGWLILVKSVWRRKISFKLVFFSAATGLLLLPAIMFMKLYFRLIATGADYSSIASSLNIDLLDITEIYADSLVQLFQRFQHFSSVAVLLNNLDVLREQFHTGFIRVFYLEGFVGFFLNRVFDLSAANELNTVVISTLLNTDLLESSYATHVGAIGWMLVAYEYIPIYLAYLAFLMLSSHLLVKYSKSKEVSELNWLIWLLLLMHGWFGAFTNFLVTGFIYFFIARRLQSSE
;
A
#
# COMPACT_ATOMS: atom_id res chain seq x y z
N MET A 1 -23.06 11.70 29.87
CA MET A 1 -22.65 10.32 29.49
C MET A 1 -22.13 10.12 28.05
N PRO A 2 -22.46 10.92 27.00
CA PRO A 2 -21.91 10.71 25.64
C PRO A 2 -20.41 11.07 25.47
N LEU A 3 -19.93 12.05 26.22
CA LEU A 3 -18.58 12.63 26.06
C LEU A 3 -17.44 11.70 26.51
N ASP A 4 -17.60 10.98 27.62
CA ASP A 4 -16.60 9.99 28.08
C ASP A 4 -16.43 8.84 27.08
N ASN A 5 -17.54 8.44 26.45
CA ASN A 5 -17.56 7.37 25.47
C ASN A 5 -16.85 7.76 24.16
N GLU A 6 -16.84 9.03 23.76
CA GLU A 6 -16.06 9.48 22.60
C GLU A 6 -14.57 9.66 22.93
N ARG A 7 -14.23 10.14 24.13
CA ARG A 7 -12.84 10.22 24.60
C ARG A 7 -12.18 8.85 24.68
N GLN A 8 -12.87 7.84 25.22
CA GLN A 8 -12.38 6.46 25.25
C GLN A 8 -12.15 5.89 23.84
N ARG A 9 -13.05 6.16 22.89
CA ARG A 9 -12.90 5.70 21.49
C ARG A 9 -11.71 6.35 20.78
N LYS A 10 -11.54 7.66 20.95
CA LYS A 10 -10.37 8.38 20.41
C LYS A 10 -9.07 7.89 21.03
N ARG A 11 -9.07 7.58 22.34
CA ARG A 11 -7.92 6.99 23.03
C ARG A 11 -7.58 5.61 22.49
N GLN A 12 -8.57 4.73 22.27
CA GLN A 12 -8.33 3.39 21.71
C GLN A 12 -7.75 3.44 20.29
N LEU A 13 -8.28 4.30 19.41
CA LEU A 13 -7.73 4.46 18.06
C LEU A 13 -6.35 5.10 18.06
N GLY A 14 -6.11 6.08 18.93
CA GLY A 14 -4.78 6.66 19.11
C GLY A 14 -3.75 5.61 19.58
N VAL A 15 -4.17 4.66 20.43
CA VAL A 15 -3.34 3.51 20.79
C VAL A 15 -3.07 2.62 19.57
N SER A 16 -4.08 2.32 18.75
CA SER A 16 -3.87 1.54 17.51
C SER A 16 -2.93 2.23 16.52
N HIS A 17 -3.05 3.55 16.32
CA HIS A 17 -2.11 4.34 15.51
C HIS A 17 -0.69 4.25 16.05
N GLY A 18 -0.54 4.45 17.37
CA GLY A 18 0.76 4.39 18.05
C GLY A 18 1.40 3.01 17.97
N VAL A 19 0.62 1.94 18.10
CA VAL A 19 1.11 0.55 17.99
C VAL A 19 1.60 0.27 16.57
N LEU A 20 0.79 0.56 15.54
CA LEU A 20 1.19 0.26 14.17
C LEU A 20 2.39 1.11 13.72
N LEU A 21 2.39 2.41 14.03
CA LEU A 21 3.53 3.28 13.78
C LEU A 21 4.77 2.81 14.57
N GLY A 22 4.58 2.37 15.81
CA GLY A 22 5.62 1.80 16.66
C GLY A 22 6.25 0.55 16.07
N ILE A 23 5.45 -0.34 15.46
CA ILE A 23 5.96 -1.52 14.74
C ILE A 23 6.87 -1.08 13.60
N TYR A 24 6.43 -0.13 12.75
CA TYR A 24 7.25 0.40 11.66
C TYR A 24 8.57 1.01 12.17
N MET A 25 8.53 1.85 13.20
CA MET A 25 9.74 2.47 13.76
C MET A 25 10.68 1.41 14.37
N ALA A 26 10.13 0.48 15.16
CA ALA A 26 10.91 -0.59 15.78
C ALA A 26 11.53 -1.53 14.74
N SER A 27 10.81 -1.86 13.66
CA SER A 27 11.34 -2.68 12.57
C SER A 27 12.50 -2.00 11.84
N ASN A 28 12.43 -0.68 11.63
CA ASN A 28 13.55 0.06 11.04
C ASN A 28 14.76 0.15 11.97
N VAL A 29 14.54 0.36 13.27
CA VAL A 29 15.63 0.34 14.28
C VAL A 29 16.28 -1.03 14.34
N ALA A 30 15.48 -2.09 14.42
CA ALA A 30 15.99 -3.45 14.48
C ALA A 30 16.77 -3.82 13.20
N ALA A 31 16.29 -3.43 12.01
CA ALA A 31 17.03 -3.61 10.77
C ALA A 31 18.40 -2.90 10.80
N ALA A 32 18.44 -1.64 11.25
CA ALA A 32 19.69 -0.89 11.38
C ALA A 32 20.66 -1.52 12.39
N VAL A 33 20.16 -1.97 13.55
CA VAL A 33 20.97 -2.67 14.56
C VAL A 33 21.53 -3.98 14.03
N THR A 34 20.71 -4.78 13.35
CA THR A 34 21.18 -6.02 12.73
C THR A 34 22.28 -5.72 11.74
N THR A 35 22.11 -4.74 10.84
CA THR A 35 23.16 -4.35 9.89
C THR A 35 24.44 -3.86 10.56
N LEU A 36 24.37 -3.12 11.67
CA LEU A 36 25.56 -2.72 12.44
C LEU A 36 26.31 -3.90 13.07
N VAL A 37 25.61 -4.99 13.38
CA VAL A 37 26.19 -6.18 14.03
C VAL A 37 26.71 -7.17 13.00
N THR A 38 25.94 -7.44 11.95
CA THR A 38 26.24 -8.47 10.95
C THR A 38 27.03 -7.93 9.75
N ASN A 39 27.05 -6.60 9.57
CA ASN A 39 27.57 -5.94 8.36
C ASN A 39 26.87 -6.39 7.07
N GLU A 40 25.60 -6.81 7.18
CA GLU A 40 24.77 -7.27 6.07
C GLU A 40 23.41 -6.58 6.07
N LEU A 41 22.84 -6.38 4.88
CA LEU A 41 21.46 -5.92 4.72
C LEU A 41 20.49 -7.10 4.78
N GLY A 42 19.25 -6.83 5.23
CA GLY A 42 18.22 -7.86 5.34
C GLY A 42 17.24 -7.88 4.17
N GLY A 43 16.70 -9.05 3.86
CA GLY A 43 15.57 -9.25 2.94
C GLY A 43 15.93 -9.40 1.50
N ASP A 44 15.21 -8.73 0.62
CA ASP A 44 15.48 -8.76 -0.82
C ASP A 44 16.92 -8.33 -1.14
N PHE A 45 17.59 -7.67 -0.19
CA PHE A 45 18.95 -7.17 -0.31
C PHE A 45 19.96 -7.94 0.55
N THR A 46 19.63 -9.16 0.98
CA THR A 46 20.60 -10.03 1.64
C THR A 46 21.78 -10.30 0.71
N GLY A 47 23.00 -10.18 1.21
CA GLY A 47 24.24 -10.30 0.41
C GLY A 47 24.72 -9.01 -0.25
N PHE A 48 24.00 -7.89 -0.10
CA PHE A 48 24.51 -6.57 -0.48
C PHE A 48 25.38 -5.98 0.62
N ASP A 49 26.39 -5.21 0.21
CA ASP A 49 27.29 -4.51 1.12
C ASP A 49 26.50 -3.58 2.05
N ALA A 50 26.81 -3.63 3.34
CA ALA A 50 26.28 -2.66 4.29
C ALA A 50 26.97 -1.29 4.12
N PRO A 51 26.23 -0.18 4.25
CA PRO A 51 26.83 1.15 4.29
C PRO A 51 27.66 1.32 5.58
N SER A 52 28.58 2.28 5.58
CA SER A 52 29.38 2.62 6.77
C SER A 52 28.52 2.83 8.03
N ASN A 53 29.07 2.58 9.22
CA ASN A 53 28.35 2.74 10.49
C ASN A 53 27.72 4.14 10.64
N PHE A 54 28.43 5.18 10.22
CA PHE A 54 27.91 6.54 10.23
C PHE A 54 26.71 6.69 9.29
N ALA A 55 26.82 6.21 8.05
CA ALA A 55 25.74 6.25 7.07
C ALA A 55 24.51 5.45 7.55
N THR A 56 24.72 4.28 8.17
CA THR A 56 23.66 3.47 8.78
C THR A 56 22.87 4.27 9.83
N LEU A 57 23.55 4.97 10.73
CA LEU A 57 22.89 5.80 11.74
C LEU A 57 22.12 6.97 11.10
N VAL A 58 22.69 7.62 10.09
CA VAL A 58 22.03 8.72 9.35
C VAL A 58 20.76 8.23 8.65
N ILE A 59 20.80 7.08 7.97
CA ILE A 59 19.63 6.48 7.33
C ILE A 59 18.56 6.17 8.37
N ALA A 60 18.91 5.48 9.46
CA ALA A 60 17.96 5.12 10.50
C ALA A 60 17.27 6.36 11.11
N MET A 61 18.04 7.41 11.43
CA MET A 61 17.51 8.68 11.91
C MET A 61 16.62 9.38 10.88
N GLY A 62 17.02 9.37 9.60
CA GLY A 62 16.24 9.95 8.51
C GLY A 62 14.89 9.27 8.34
N ILE A 63 14.86 7.92 8.38
CA ILE A 63 13.62 7.14 8.28
C ILE A 63 12.73 7.46 9.48
N ILE A 64 13.21 7.29 10.71
CA ILE A 64 12.42 7.53 11.92
C ILE A 64 11.90 8.98 11.96
N GLY A 65 12.79 9.93 11.65
CA GLY A 65 12.45 11.34 11.52
C GLY A 65 11.32 11.56 10.52
N SER A 66 11.39 10.96 9.33
CA SER A 66 10.34 11.09 8.32
C SER A 66 8.99 10.53 8.80
N PHE A 67 8.97 9.37 9.46
CA PHE A 67 7.75 8.80 10.03
C PHE A 67 7.12 9.72 11.08
N ILE A 68 7.92 10.28 11.99
CA ILE A 68 7.44 11.21 13.02
C ILE A 68 6.92 12.50 12.38
N LEU A 69 7.70 13.11 11.48
CA LEU A 69 7.34 14.36 10.82
C LEU A 69 6.05 14.21 10.01
N VAL A 70 5.92 13.16 9.20
CA VAL A 70 4.75 12.98 8.32
C VAL A 70 3.54 12.45 9.09
N MET A 71 3.69 11.34 9.81
CA MET A 71 2.55 10.64 10.42
C MET A 71 2.03 11.33 11.68
N ASN A 72 2.87 12.07 12.40
CA ASN A 72 2.46 12.79 13.60
C ASN A 72 2.27 14.29 13.34
N LEU A 73 3.30 15.01 12.89
CA LEU A 73 3.21 16.47 12.75
C LEU A 73 2.34 16.87 11.56
N ALA A 74 2.68 16.42 10.35
CA ALA A 74 1.98 16.83 9.13
C ALA A 74 0.53 16.34 9.13
N PHE A 75 0.28 15.07 9.49
CA PHE A 75 -1.09 14.54 9.55
C PHE A 75 -1.98 15.36 10.51
N ASN A 76 -1.49 15.68 11.71
CA ASN A 76 -2.25 16.49 12.66
C ASN A 76 -2.39 17.95 12.21
N PHE A 77 -1.39 18.51 11.55
CA PHE A 77 -1.43 19.85 10.97
C PHE A 77 -2.54 19.98 9.91
N PHE A 78 -2.54 19.11 8.89
CA PHE A 78 -3.54 19.13 7.81
C PHE A 78 -4.95 18.81 8.33
N LYS A 79 -5.07 17.95 9.35
CA LYS A 79 -6.35 17.67 10.01
C LYS A 79 -6.99 18.92 10.64
N LYS A 80 -6.18 19.82 11.20
CA LYS A 80 -6.61 21.05 11.89
C LYS A 80 -6.94 22.21 10.94
N ILE A 81 -6.15 22.41 9.89
CA ILE A 81 -6.21 23.62 9.05
C ILE A 81 -7.49 23.71 8.20
N ILE A 82 -8.08 22.57 7.87
CA ILE A 82 -9.16 22.54 6.88
C ILE A 82 -10.53 22.52 7.60
N SER A 83 -11.18 23.68 7.69
CA SER A 83 -12.59 23.81 8.07
C SER A 83 -13.43 24.16 6.83
N ILE A 84 -13.73 23.17 5.99
CA ILE A 84 -14.63 23.38 4.86
C ILE A 84 -15.97 22.73 5.18
N ASP A 85 -17.03 23.54 5.20
CA ASP A 85 -18.39 23.05 5.38
C ASP A 85 -19.04 22.70 4.03
N TRP A 86 -18.78 21.49 3.56
CA TRP A 86 -19.49 20.92 2.41
C TRP A 86 -20.90 20.48 2.85
N LYS A 87 -21.94 20.77 2.06
CA LYS A 87 -23.29 20.21 2.30
C LYS A 87 -23.18 18.69 2.49
N THR A 88 -23.71 18.21 3.61
CA THR A 88 -23.55 16.83 4.08
C THR A 88 -24.10 15.82 3.07
N PHE A 89 -23.26 14.85 2.72
CA PHE A 89 -23.65 13.65 1.99
C PHE A 89 -23.71 12.48 2.99
N ASP A 90 -24.89 11.89 3.22
CA ASP A 90 -25.02 10.77 4.17
C ASP A 90 -24.66 9.43 3.52
N SER A 91 -23.36 9.21 3.35
CA SER A 91 -22.82 7.96 2.78
C SER A 91 -23.02 6.71 3.66
N ARG A 92 -23.53 6.86 4.89
CA ARG A 92 -23.61 5.77 5.87
C ARG A 92 -24.60 4.68 5.47
N HIS A 93 -25.67 5.05 4.78
CA HIS A 93 -26.66 4.13 4.26
C HIS A 93 -26.55 4.07 2.74
N PRO A 94 -25.61 3.29 2.18
CA PRO A 94 -25.45 3.24 0.73
C PRO A 94 -26.73 2.69 0.10
N SER A 95 -27.23 3.38 -0.93
CA SER A 95 -28.33 2.88 -1.75
C SER A 95 -28.00 1.51 -2.35
N PHE A 96 -29.03 0.76 -2.71
CA PHE A 96 -28.87 -0.51 -3.41
C PHE A 96 -28.06 -0.30 -4.70
N LYS A 97 -28.37 0.78 -5.45
CA LYS A 97 -27.68 1.18 -6.68
C LYS A 97 -26.17 1.33 -6.47
N LEU A 98 -25.74 2.03 -5.42
CA LEU A 98 -24.33 2.23 -5.12
C LEU A 98 -23.63 0.91 -4.75
N SER A 99 -24.27 0.09 -3.92
CA SER A 99 -23.70 -1.20 -3.50
C SER A 99 -23.56 -2.18 -4.67
N PHE A 100 -24.53 -2.19 -5.57
CA PHE A 100 -24.51 -3.00 -6.79
C PHE A 100 -23.49 -2.49 -7.81
N PHE A 101 -23.33 -1.17 -7.93
CA PHE A 101 -22.29 -0.56 -8.77
C PHE A 101 -20.89 -1.02 -8.35
N VAL A 102 -20.55 -0.90 -7.07
CA VAL A 102 -19.23 -1.32 -6.55
C VAL A 102 -19.01 -2.81 -6.77
N LEU A 103 -20.04 -3.64 -6.53
CA LEU A 103 -19.97 -5.08 -6.75
C LEU A 103 -19.70 -5.41 -8.22
N THR A 104 -20.41 -4.75 -9.13
CA THR A 104 -20.23 -4.92 -10.58
C THR A 104 -18.80 -4.56 -11.00
N VAL A 105 -18.29 -3.41 -10.55
CA VAL A 105 -16.92 -2.99 -10.88
C VAL A 105 -15.89 -4.01 -10.38
N GLN A 106 -16.06 -4.54 -9.16
CA GLN A 106 -15.15 -5.56 -8.61
C GLN A 106 -15.17 -6.86 -9.43
N ILE A 107 -16.36 -7.35 -9.82
CA ILE A 107 -16.50 -8.57 -10.61
C ILE A 107 -15.89 -8.37 -12.00
N VAL A 108 -16.21 -7.27 -12.68
CA VAL A 108 -15.66 -6.97 -14.01
C VAL A 108 -14.14 -6.84 -13.94
N PHE A 109 -13.62 -6.17 -12.92
CA PHE A 109 -12.17 -6.06 -12.72
C PHE A 109 -11.52 -7.42 -12.46
N LEU A 110 -12.08 -8.26 -11.59
CA LEU A 110 -11.55 -9.60 -11.32
C LEU A 110 -11.50 -10.44 -12.60
N THR A 111 -12.60 -10.48 -13.37
CA THR A 111 -12.65 -11.20 -14.65
C THR A 111 -11.60 -10.65 -15.63
N TYR A 112 -11.47 -9.32 -15.71
CA TYR A 112 -10.47 -8.67 -16.55
C TYR A 112 -9.03 -9.05 -16.13
N SER A 113 -8.75 -9.01 -14.82
CA SER A 113 -7.44 -9.37 -14.25
C SER A 113 -7.07 -10.82 -14.51
N LEU A 114 -7.99 -11.76 -14.31
CA LEU A 114 -7.73 -13.19 -14.52
C LEU A 114 -7.52 -13.52 -16.00
N TYR A 115 -8.26 -12.85 -16.89
CA TYR A 115 -8.16 -13.12 -18.32
C TYR A 115 -6.92 -12.47 -18.96
N TYR A 116 -6.62 -11.22 -18.60
CA TYR A 116 -5.55 -10.44 -19.23
C TYR A 116 -4.27 -10.32 -18.40
N GLY A 117 -4.24 -10.84 -17.17
CA GLY A 117 -3.12 -10.71 -16.23
C GLY A 117 -3.00 -9.32 -15.58
N ALA A 118 -3.92 -8.39 -15.86
CA ALA A 118 -3.82 -7.02 -15.38
C ALA A 118 -4.01 -6.95 -13.85
N GLY A 119 -3.01 -6.43 -13.13
CA GLY A 119 -3.09 -6.33 -11.67
C GLY A 119 -3.01 -7.68 -10.95
N VAL A 120 -2.50 -8.72 -11.61
CA VAL A 120 -2.09 -9.98 -10.98
C VAL A 120 -0.62 -9.85 -10.59
N ALA A 121 -0.29 -10.25 -9.36
CA ALA A 121 1.07 -10.14 -8.84
C ALA A 121 2.05 -10.98 -9.68
N GLY A 122 3.08 -10.33 -10.22
CA GLY A 122 4.16 -10.96 -10.97
C GLY A 122 3.84 -11.28 -12.44
N VAL A 123 2.73 -10.76 -12.99
CA VAL A 123 2.33 -11.00 -14.38
C VAL A 123 2.20 -9.69 -15.13
N THR A 124 2.77 -9.63 -16.34
CA THR A 124 2.58 -8.53 -17.30
C THR A 124 1.20 -8.62 -17.94
N SER A 125 0.50 -7.49 -18.01
CA SER A 125 -0.79 -7.41 -18.69
C SER A 125 -0.62 -7.70 -20.18
N LYS A 126 -1.27 -8.75 -20.67
CA LYS A 126 -1.19 -9.23 -22.07
C LYS A 126 -2.01 -8.39 -23.06
N ASN A 127 -2.71 -7.36 -22.58
CA ASN A 127 -3.71 -6.63 -23.37
C ASN A 127 -3.40 -5.15 -23.56
N GLU A 128 -3.62 -4.66 -24.78
CA GLU A 128 -3.58 -3.24 -25.12
C GLU A 128 -4.95 -2.55 -25.16
N SER A 129 -6.03 -3.28 -24.90
CA SER A 129 -7.39 -2.77 -24.92
C SER A 129 -7.54 -1.48 -24.09
N PRO A 130 -8.23 -0.46 -24.62
CA PRO A 130 -8.45 0.80 -23.91
C PRO A 130 -9.13 0.64 -22.53
N ILE A 131 -9.85 -0.46 -22.30
CA ILE A 131 -10.50 -0.72 -21.02
C ILE A 131 -9.50 -0.85 -19.86
N LYS A 132 -8.23 -1.20 -20.13
CA LYS A 132 -7.17 -1.21 -19.11
C LYS A 132 -7.00 0.15 -18.44
N TYR A 133 -7.21 1.23 -19.19
CA TYR A 133 -7.08 2.59 -18.69
C TYR A 133 -8.17 2.94 -17.68
N LEU A 134 -9.37 2.38 -17.83
CA LEU A 134 -10.43 2.54 -16.83
C LEU A 134 -9.96 2.03 -15.46
N PHE A 135 -9.30 0.87 -15.42
CA PHE A 135 -8.81 0.27 -14.18
C PHE A 135 -7.52 0.89 -13.64
N TYR A 136 -6.75 1.58 -14.49
CA TYR A 136 -5.64 2.41 -14.04
C TYR A 136 -6.10 3.73 -13.40
N VAL A 137 -7.16 4.35 -13.93
CA VAL A 137 -7.72 5.59 -13.36
C VAL A 137 -8.59 5.30 -12.14
N VAL A 138 -9.41 4.25 -12.21
CA VAL A 138 -10.32 3.83 -11.15
C VAL A 138 -9.89 2.46 -10.64
N SER A 139 -9.15 2.46 -9.54
CA SER A 139 -8.80 1.22 -8.87
C SER A 139 -10.03 0.62 -8.23
N ALA A 140 -10.44 -0.58 -8.65
CA ALA A 140 -11.55 -1.30 -8.04
C ALA A 140 -11.31 -1.56 -6.55
N ASP A 141 -10.04 -1.77 -6.16
CA ASP A 141 -9.64 -2.00 -4.78
C ASP A 141 -9.86 -0.74 -3.91
N PHE A 142 -9.39 0.42 -4.36
CA PHE A 142 -9.66 1.68 -3.64
C PHE A 142 -11.13 2.06 -3.67
N LEU A 143 -11.86 1.78 -4.75
CA LEU A 143 -13.29 2.03 -4.86
C LEU A 143 -14.05 1.23 -3.78
N PHE A 144 -13.70 -0.04 -3.61
CA PHE A 144 -14.22 -0.86 -2.52
C PHE A 144 -13.83 -0.29 -1.16
N LEU A 145 -12.58 0.12 -0.93
CA LEU A 145 -12.15 0.65 0.36
C LEU A 145 -12.90 1.91 0.76
N PHE A 146 -13.18 2.82 -0.19
CA PHE A 146 -14.01 3.99 0.10
C PHE A 146 -15.46 3.61 0.39
N TYR A 147 -16.04 2.72 -0.42
CA TYR A 147 -17.38 2.19 -0.19
C TYR A 147 -17.49 1.51 1.17
N PHE A 148 -16.52 0.68 1.52
CA PHE A 148 -16.52 -0.02 2.78
C PHE A 148 -16.26 0.95 3.92
N ALA A 149 -15.32 1.89 3.83
CA ALA A 149 -15.08 2.86 4.90
C ALA A 149 -16.32 3.71 5.19
N SER A 150 -17.01 4.20 4.15
CA SER A 150 -18.16 5.09 4.31
C SER A 150 -19.46 4.39 4.74
N SER A 151 -19.64 3.11 4.40
CA SER A 151 -20.90 2.39 4.60
C SER A 151 -21.06 1.74 5.98
N LEU A 152 -22.29 1.65 6.46
CA LEU A 152 -22.64 0.72 7.53
C LEU A 152 -22.69 -0.73 6.98
N PRO A 153 -22.21 -1.74 7.73
CA PRO A 153 -22.43 -3.15 7.50
C PRO A 153 -23.88 -3.45 7.18
N ASN A 154 -24.07 -3.96 5.98
CA ASN A 154 -25.29 -4.56 5.49
C ASN A 154 -24.89 -5.79 4.67
N ARG A 155 -25.89 -6.54 4.19
CA ARG A 155 -25.70 -7.78 3.42
C ARG A 155 -24.80 -7.55 2.20
N PHE A 156 -24.99 -6.44 1.50
CA PHE A 156 -24.21 -6.08 0.31
C PHE A 156 -22.80 -5.62 0.64
N ALA A 157 -22.59 -4.95 1.78
CA ALA A 157 -21.26 -4.56 2.24
C ALA A 157 -20.43 -5.79 2.59
N ILE A 158 -21.05 -6.81 3.18
CA ILE A 158 -20.42 -8.11 3.45
C ILE A 158 -20.10 -8.82 2.13
N LEU A 159 -21.08 -8.89 1.21
CA LEU A 159 -20.86 -9.50 -0.11
C LEU A 159 -19.70 -8.85 -0.87
N ASN A 160 -19.67 -7.51 -0.92
CA ASN A 160 -18.58 -6.76 -1.53
C ASN A 160 -17.24 -7.05 -0.84
N ALA A 161 -17.20 -7.20 0.49
CA ALA A 161 -15.98 -7.53 1.22
C ALA A 161 -15.50 -8.97 0.93
N VAL A 162 -16.42 -9.93 0.77
CA VAL A 162 -16.09 -11.30 0.39
C VAL A 162 -15.51 -11.34 -1.03
N ILE A 163 -16.16 -10.67 -2.00
CA ILE A 163 -15.64 -10.58 -3.37
C ILE A 163 -14.27 -9.88 -3.41
N PHE A 164 -14.10 -8.81 -2.64
CA PHE A 164 -12.81 -8.13 -2.52
C PHE A 164 -11.72 -9.06 -1.99
N ALA A 165 -12.01 -9.82 -0.92
CA ALA A 165 -11.07 -10.78 -0.36
C ALA A 165 -10.71 -11.88 -1.36
N VAL A 166 -11.72 -12.54 -1.96
CA VAL A 166 -11.52 -13.60 -2.96
C VAL A 166 -10.72 -13.07 -4.16
N SER A 167 -11.06 -11.89 -4.66
CA SER A 167 -10.36 -11.23 -5.76
C SER A 167 -8.87 -11.05 -5.46
N ASN A 168 -8.53 -10.63 -4.24
CA ASN A 168 -7.15 -10.39 -3.83
C ASN A 168 -6.36 -11.68 -3.55
N VAL A 169 -7.01 -12.77 -3.10
CA VAL A 169 -6.38 -14.11 -3.08
C VAL A 169 -6.00 -14.51 -4.51
N LEU A 170 -6.98 -14.49 -5.42
CA LEU A 170 -6.80 -14.98 -6.79
C LEU A 170 -5.77 -14.17 -7.59
N ARG A 171 -5.64 -12.86 -7.30
CA ARG A 171 -4.62 -11.99 -7.91
C ARG A 171 -3.27 -12.00 -7.18
N GLY A 172 -3.14 -12.71 -6.06
CA GLY A 172 -1.87 -12.84 -5.32
C GLY A 172 -1.47 -11.64 -4.46
N TRP A 173 -2.41 -10.75 -4.13
CA TRP A 173 -2.13 -9.54 -3.33
C TRP A 173 -2.58 -9.68 -1.87
N SER A 174 -1.65 -10.02 -0.98
CA SER A 174 -1.94 -10.16 0.46
C SER A 174 -1.98 -8.84 1.22
N SER A 175 -1.37 -7.76 0.72
CA SER A 175 -1.31 -6.46 1.41
C SER A 175 -2.70 -5.86 1.66
N TRP A 176 -3.67 -6.14 0.81
CA TRP A 176 -5.04 -5.63 0.92
C TRP A 176 -5.81 -6.12 2.14
N TYR A 177 -5.42 -7.26 2.73
CA TYR A 177 -6.01 -7.76 3.97
C TYR A 177 -5.71 -6.86 5.16
N LEU A 178 -4.57 -6.17 5.16
CA LEU A 178 -4.24 -5.20 6.20
C LEU A 178 -5.22 -4.02 6.18
N TYR A 179 -5.55 -3.50 4.98
CA TYR A 179 -6.53 -2.43 4.80
C TYR A 179 -7.93 -2.86 5.25
N LEU A 180 -8.38 -4.04 4.82
CA LEU A 180 -9.69 -4.57 5.19
C LEU A 180 -9.78 -4.84 6.70
N GLY A 181 -8.75 -5.48 7.28
CA GLY A 181 -8.66 -5.78 8.71
C GLY A 181 -8.66 -4.50 9.55
N TRP A 182 -7.92 -3.46 9.14
CA TRP A 182 -7.95 -2.15 9.78
C TRP A 182 -9.34 -1.52 9.77
N LEU A 183 -10.03 -1.51 8.63
CA LEU A 183 -11.38 -0.96 8.53
C LEU A 183 -12.39 -1.74 9.38
N ILE A 184 -12.29 -3.07 9.43
CA ILE A 184 -13.11 -3.91 10.32
C ILE A 184 -12.82 -3.57 11.79
N LEU A 185 -11.55 -3.44 12.17
CA LEU A 185 -11.14 -3.06 13.53
C LEU A 185 -11.74 -1.70 13.92
N VAL A 186 -11.53 -0.67 13.08
CA VAL A 186 -12.05 0.68 13.28
C VAL A 186 -13.57 0.64 13.47
N LYS A 187 -14.30 0.04 12.53
CA LYS A 187 -15.77 -0.06 12.62
C LYS A 187 -16.22 -0.79 13.88
N SER A 188 -15.50 -1.84 14.28
CA SER A 188 -15.87 -2.65 15.43
C SER A 188 -15.62 -1.94 16.76
N VAL A 189 -14.54 -1.17 16.87
CA VAL A 189 -14.24 -0.28 18.01
C VAL A 189 -15.32 0.80 18.12
N TRP A 190 -15.69 1.46 17.02
CA TRP A 190 -16.74 2.49 17.03
C TRP A 190 -18.10 1.95 17.46
N ARG A 191 -18.37 0.66 17.19
CA ARG A 191 -19.64 -0.03 17.46
C ARG A 191 -19.66 -0.88 18.73
N ARG A 192 -18.54 -0.96 19.46
CA ARG A 192 -18.38 -1.79 20.67
C ARG A 192 -18.64 -3.29 20.45
N LYS A 193 -18.48 -3.79 19.23
CA LYS A 193 -18.81 -5.19 18.90
C LYS A 193 -17.66 -6.17 19.16
N ILE A 194 -16.43 -5.69 19.27
CA ILE A 194 -15.25 -6.53 19.37
C ILE A 194 -14.44 -6.15 20.62
N SER A 195 -14.07 -7.17 21.39
CA SER A 195 -13.10 -7.03 22.48
C SER A 195 -11.67 -7.10 21.92
N PHE A 196 -10.74 -6.41 22.57
CA PHE A 196 -9.32 -6.46 22.19
C PHE A 196 -8.76 -7.91 22.16
N LYS A 197 -9.33 -8.81 22.99
CA LYS A 197 -8.99 -10.24 22.97
C LYS A 197 -9.22 -10.86 21.61
N LEU A 198 -10.36 -10.58 20.95
CA LEU A 198 -10.65 -11.15 19.64
C LEU A 198 -9.69 -10.61 18.57
N VAL A 199 -9.33 -9.32 18.63
CA VAL A 199 -8.32 -8.73 17.73
C VAL A 199 -6.96 -9.42 17.90
N PHE A 200 -6.55 -9.61 19.14
CA PHE A 200 -5.32 -10.32 19.48
C PHE A 200 -5.35 -11.77 18.98
N PHE A 201 -6.43 -12.52 19.23
CA PHE A 201 -6.58 -13.88 18.74
C PHE A 201 -6.59 -13.95 17.21
N SER A 202 -7.28 -13.04 16.52
CA SER A 202 -7.24 -12.98 15.05
C SER A 202 -5.85 -12.69 14.51
N ALA A 203 -5.09 -11.79 15.14
CA ALA A 203 -3.70 -11.52 14.76
C ALA A 203 -2.81 -12.75 15.01
N ALA A 204 -2.97 -13.41 16.16
CA ALA A 204 -2.25 -14.65 16.48
C ALA A 204 -2.56 -15.78 15.49
N THR A 205 -3.83 -15.98 15.14
CA THR A 205 -4.24 -16.93 14.09
C THR A 205 -3.64 -16.56 12.74
N GLY A 206 -3.61 -15.26 12.39
CA GLY A 206 -2.96 -14.80 11.16
C GLY A 206 -1.46 -15.12 11.12
N LEU A 207 -0.76 -14.95 12.23
CA LEU A 207 0.66 -15.32 12.37
C LEU A 207 0.88 -16.83 12.27
N LEU A 208 0.00 -17.64 12.89
CA LEU A 208 0.04 -19.09 12.76
C LEU A 208 -0.23 -19.58 11.33
N LEU A 209 -1.07 -18.86 10.58
CA LEU A 209 -1.37 -19.20 9.18
C LEU A 209 -0.39 -18.58 8.17
N LEU A 210 0.61 -17.83 8.62
CA LEU A 210 1.49 -17.05 7.75
C LEU A 210 2.21 -17.90 6.69
N PRO A 211 2.80 -19.07 7.02
CA PRO A 211 3.40 -19.94 6.00
C PRO A 211 2.40 -20.40 4.94
N ALA A 212 1.19 -20.80 5.35
CA ALA A 212 0.15 -21.24 4.43
C ALA A 212 -0.30 -20.10 3.50
N ILE A 213 -0.41 -18.87 4.02
CA ILE A 213 -0.73 -17.67 3.23
C ILE A 213 0.37 -17.40 2.20
N MET A 214 1.64 -17.52 2.60
CA MET A 214 2.77 -17.32 1.70
C MET A 214 2.85 -18.40 0.63
N PHE A 215 2.63 -19.65 0.99
CA PHE A 215 2.54 -20.77 0.06
C PHE A 215 1.43 -20.54 -0.98
N MET A 216 0.21 -20.20 -0.53
CA MET A 216 -0.89 -19.88 -1.44
C MET A 216 -0.54 -18.73 -2.39
N LYS A 217 0.12 -17.67 -1.87
CA LYS A 217 0.56 -16.53 -2.69
C LYS A 217 1.54 -16.96 -3.77
N LEU A 218 2.55 -17.76 -3.43
CA LEU A 218 3.54 -18.28 -4.38
C LEU A 218 2.89 -19.20 -5.42
N TYR A 219 2.01 -20.09 -4.97
CA TYR A 219 1.26 -21.00 -5.83
C TYR A 219 0.43 -20.27 -6.90
N PHE A 220 -0.39 -19.29 -6.50
CA PHE A 220 -1.19 -18.52 -7.45
C PHE A 220 -0.33 -17.67 -8.39
N ARG A 221 0.81 -17.14 -7.92
CA ARG A 221 1.76 -16.43 -8.78
C ARG A 221 2.33 -17.35 -9.87
N LEU A 222 2.77 -18.55 -9.50
CA LEU A 222 3.38 -19.50 -10.43
C LEU A 222 2.38 -20.00 -11.49
N ILE A 223 1.14 -20.29 -11.09
CA ILE A 223 0.07 -20.64 -12.04
C ILE A 223 -0.21 -19.49 -13.00
N ALA A 224 -0.26 -18.25 -12.49
CA ALA A 224 -0.53 -17.10 -13.32
C ALA A 224 0.59 -16.82 -14.35
N THR A 225 1.83 -17.22 -14.05
CA THR A 225 2.95 -17.19 -15.00
C THR A 225 2.96 -18.37 -15.99
N GLY A 226 2.03 -19.33 -15.86
CA GLY A 226 1.95 -20.51 -16.72
C GLY A 226 2.94 -21.62 -16.36
N ALA A 227 3.48 -21.62 -15.14
CA ALA A 227 4.42 -22.65 -14.68
C ALA A 227 3.69 -23.97 -14.38
N ASP A 228 4.28 -25.09 -14.80
CA ASP A 228 3.74 -26.44 -14.56
C ASP A 228 3.81 -26.84 -13.08
N TYR A 229 2.84 -27.63 -12.60
CA TYR A 229 2.78 -28.08 -11.20
C TYR A 229 4.06 -28.75 -10.70
N SER A 230 4.77 -29.48 -11.56
CA SER A 230 6.07 -30.12 -11.25
C SER A 230 7.17 -29.10 -10.95
N SER A 231 7.17 -27.94 -11.60
CA SER A 231 8.08 -26.82 -11.33
C SER A 231 7.74 -26.08 -10.03
N ILE A 232 6.47 -26.10 -9.64
CA ILE A 232 6.00 -25.55 -8.36
C ILE A 232 6.44 -26.44 -7.19
N ALA A 233 6.30 -27.76 -7.33
CA ALA A 233 6.73 -28.71 -6.31
C ALA A 233 8.25 -28.72 -6.10
N SER A 234 9.03 -28.59 -7.19
CA SER A 234 10.50 -28.56 -7.12
C SER A 234 11.06 -27.22 -6.62
N SER A 235 10.47 -26.08 -7.00
CA SER A 235 10.88 -24.76 -6.49
C SER A 235 10.56 -24.56 -5.01
N LEU A 236 9.57 -25.29 -4.50
CA LEU A 236 9.18 -25.24 -3.09
C LEU A 236 9.83 -26.32 -2.24
N ASN A 237 10.63 -27.23 -2.83
CA ASN A 237 11.42 -28.27 -2.14
C ASN A 237 10.68 -28.91 -0.94
N ILE A 238 9.39 -29.21 -1.14
CA ILE A 238 8.42 -29.51 -0.07
C ILE A 238 8.80 -30.79 0.71
N ASP A 239 9.57 -31.68 0.09
CA ASP A 239 9.94 -32.98 0.66
C ASP A 239 11.09 -32.91 1.70
N LEU A 240 11.72 -31.74 1.93
CA LEU A 240 12.89 -31.60 2.82
C LEU A 240 12.84 -30.44 3.83
N LEU A 241 11.77 -29.65 3.86
CA LEU A 241 11.76 -28.42 4.66
C LEU A 241 11.43 -28.67 6.13
N ASP A 242 12.33 -28.25 7.01
CA ASP A 242 12.04 -28.02 8.41
C ASP A 242 10.94 -26.94 8.50
N ILE A 243 9.79 -27.30 9.08
CA ILE A 243 8.68 -26.36 9.33
C ILE A 243 9.19 -25.11 10.04
N THR A 244 10.18 -25.25 10.93
CA THR A 244 10.80 -24.15 11.66
C THR A 244 11.45 -23.13 10.73
N GLU A 245 12.16 -23.58 9.70
CA GLU A 245 12.81 -22.70 8.71
C GLU A 245 11.76 -21.96 7.88
N ILE A 246 10.70 -22.64 7.40
CA ILE A 246 9.61 -21.99 6.66
C ILE A 246 8.96 -20.89 7.51
N TYR A 247 8.72 -21.16 8.79
CA TYR A 247 8.17 -20.16 9.71
C TYR A 247 9.13 -19.00 9.93
N ALA A 248 10.42 -19.27 10.13
CA ALA A 248 11.44 -18.24 10.30
C ALA A 248 11.51 -17.33 9.07
N ASP A 249 11.59 -17.90 7.87
CA ASP A 249 11.60 -17.17 6.59
C ASP A 249 10.33 -16.35 6.40
N SER A 250 9.18 -16.92 6.78
CA SER A 250 7.89 -16.23 6.70
C SER A 250 7.84 -15.01 7.62
N LEU A 251 8.33 -15.13 8.84
CA LEU A 251 8.42 -14.03 9.80
C LEU A 251 9.41 -12.97 9.35
N VAL A 252 10.55 -13.38 8.81
CA VAL A 252 11.58 -12.49 8.25
C VAL A 252 11.02 -11.69 7.08
N GLN A 253 10.30 -12.34 6.15
CA GLN A 253 9.62 -11.65 5.05
C GLN A 253 8.52 -10.71 5.53
N LEU A 254 7.74 -11.09 6.55
CA LEU A 254 6.74 -10.20 7.14
C LEU A 254 7.38 -8.98 7.79
N PHE A 255 8.45 -9.17 8.57
CA PHE A 255 9.21 -8.10 9.20
C PHE A 255 9.77 -7.11 8.17
N GLN A 256 10.26 -7.62 7.04
CA GLN A 256 10.78 -6.80 5.95
C GLN A 256 9.74 -5.87 5.33
N ARG A 257 8.45 -6.21 5.40
CA ARG A 257 7.36 -5.32 4.93
C ARG A 257 7.15 -4.10 5.84
N PHE A 258 7.67 -4.13 7.06
CA PHE A 258 7.56 -3.03 8.04
C PHE A 258 8.81 -2.14 8.12
N GLN A 259 9.87 -2.47 7.39
CA GLN A 259 11.12 -1.71 7.39
C GLN A 259 11.44 -1.16 6.00
N HIS A 260 12.04 0.03 5.95
CA HIS A 260 12.56 0.68 4.74
C HIS A 260 14.09 0.80 4.77
N PHE A 261 14.72 0.46 5.90
CA PHE A 261 16.16 0.60 6.12
C PHE A 261 16.98 -0.09 5.03
N SER A 262 16.77 -1.39 4.78
CA SER A 262 17.57 -2.13 3.79
C SER A 262 17.42 -1.52 2.40
N SER A 263 16.20 -1.14 2.02
CA SER A 263 15.92 -0.53 0.72
C SER A 263 16.63 0.81 0.56
N VAL A 264 16.60 1.67 1.58
CA VAL A 264 17.29 2.97 1.54
C VAL A 264 18.81 2.80 1.59
N ALA A 265 19.31 1.82 2.36
CA ALA A 265 20.74 1.51 2.42
C ALA A 265 21.27 1.08 1.05
N VAL A 266 20.55 0.20 0.35
CA VAL A 266 20.90 -0.20 -1.01
C VAL A 266 20.83 0.98 -1.99
N LEU A 267 19.83 1.84 -1.88
CA LEU A 267 19.76 3.07 -2.67
C LEU A 267 21.00 3.94 -2.47
N LEU A 268 21.43 4.11 -1.21
CA LEU A 268 22.60 4.92 -0.86
C LEU A 268 23.89 4.35 -1.50
N ASN A 269 24.07 3.04 -1.44
CA ASN A 269 25.26 2.38 -1.99
C ASN A 269 25.33 2.40 -3.52
N ASN A 270 24.19 2.60 -4.19
CA ASN A 270 24.07 2.59 -5.65
C ASN A 270 23.65 3.95 -6.22
N LEU A 271 23.87 5.05 -5.48
CA LEU A 271 23.37 6.36 -5.88
C LEU A 271 23.90 6.83 -7.23
N ASP A 272 25.16 6.57 -7.57
CA ASP A 272 25.75 7.07 -8.81
C ASP A 272 25.01 6.49 -10.03
N VAL A 273 24.79 5.18 -10.04
CA VAL A 273 24.04 4.48 -11.11
C VAL A 273 22.59 4.97 -11.16
N LEU A 274 21.93 5.07 -10.00
CA LEU A 274 20.52 5.48 -9.94
C LEU A 274 20.32 6.95 -10.34
N ARG A 275 21.28 7.82 -10.00
CA ARG A 275 21.27 9.23 -10.42
C ARG A 275 21.50 9.35 -11.91
N GLU A 276 22.46 8.62 -12.46
CA GLU A 276 22.68 8.58 -13.92
C GLU A 276 21.41 8.12 -14.65
N GLN A 277 20.77 7.04 -14.19
CA GLN A 277 19.49 6.57 -14.75
C GLN A 277 18.35 7.58 -14.59
N PHE A 278 18.34 8.37 -13.52
CA PHE A 278 17.38 9.46 -13.34
C PHE A 278 17.64 10.62 -14.33
N HIS A 279 18.88 11.06 -14.46
CA HIS A 279 19.25 12.18 -15.35
C HIS A 279 19.14 11.84 -16.84
N THR A 280 19.31 10.56 -17.21
CA THR A 280 19.09 10.06 -18.58
C THR A 280 17.60 9.85 -18.91
N GLY A 281 16.70 10.03 -17.95
CA GLY A 281 15.26 9.87 -18.13
C GLY A 281 14.78 8.41 -18.10
N PHE A 282 15.63 7.45 -17.73
CA PHE A 282 15.22 6.05 -17.54
C PHE A 282 14.31 5.88 -16.32
N ILE A 283 14.61 6.60 -15.23
CA ILE A 283 13.76 6.67 -14.04
C ILE A 283 12.83 7.89 -14.16
N ARG A 284 11.54 7.63 -14.01
CA ARG A 284 10.51 8.66 -14.03
C ARG A 284 10.52 9.48 -12.75
N VAL A 285 10.38 10.80 -12.86
CA VAL A 285 10.25 11.68 -11.69
C VAL A 285 8.99 11.37 -10.87
N PHE A 286 9.12 11.43 -9.53
CA PHE A 286 8.09 11.07 -8.55
C PHE A 286 6.66 11.60 -8.83
N TYR A 287 6.51 12.82 -9.35
CA TYR A 287 5.19 13.42 -9.61
C TYR A 287 4.50 12.89 -10.86
N LEU A 288 5.20 12.10 -11.68
CA LEU A 288 4.67 11.41 -12.85
C LEU A 288 4.45 9.91 -12.60
N GLU A 289 4.71 9.39 -11.40
CA GLU A 289 4.42 7.99 -11.07
C GLU A 289 2.93 7.65 -11.22
N GLY A 290 2.61 6.40 -11.55
CA GLY A 290 1.25 5.92 -11.73
C GLY A 290 0.51 6.49 -12.94
N PHE A 291 -0.81 6.70 -12.78
CA PHE A 291 -1.68 7.03 -13.90
C PHE A 291 -1.36 8.39 -14.54
N VAL A 292 -0.80 9.34 -13.77
CA VAL A 292 -0.50 10.69 -14.25
C VAL A 292 0.53 10.62 -15.38
N GLY A 293 1.69 10.00 -15.13
CA GLY A 293 2.68 9.83 -16.18
C GLY A 293 2.24 8.84 -17.24
N PHE A 294 1.44 7.82 -16.90
CA PHE A 294 0.86 6.94 -17.93
C PHE A 294 0.03 7.75 -18.96
N PHE A 295 -0.86 8.60 -18.47
CA PHE A 295 -1.72 9.44 -19.29
C PHE A 295 -0.90 10.43 -20.12
N LEU A 296 0.04 11.13 -19.48
CA LEU A 296 0.89 12.12 -20.16
C LEU A 296 1.77 11.48 -21.24
N ASN A 297 2.39 10.34 -20.95
CA ASN A 297 3.19 9.63 -21.94
C ASN A 297 2.35 9.23 -23.15
N ARG A 298 1.09 8.84 -22.96
CA ARG A 298 0.21 8.47 -24.06
C ARG A 298 -0.28 9.67 -24.86
N VAL A 299 -0.59 10.79 -24.22
CA VAL A 299 -1.10 12.00 -24.89
C VAL A 299 0.00 12.70 -25.68
N PHE A 300 1.22 12.72 -25.15
CA PHE A 300 2.37 13.42 -25.75
C PHE A 300 3.35 12.49 -26.47
N ASP A 301 3.01 11.21 -26.61
CA ASP A 301 3.84 10.17 -27.23
C ASP A 301 5.28 10.12 -26.67
N LEU A 302 5.40 10.27 -25.35
CA LEU A 302 6.68 10.23 -24.65
C LEU A 302 7.07 8.78 -24.35
N SER A 303 8.37 8.50 -24.34
CA SER A 303 8.88 7.20 -23.91
C SER A 303 8.47 6.90 -22.46
N ALA A 304 8.05 5.66 -22.22
CA ALA A 304 7.66 5.22 -20.89
C ALA A 304 8.89 5.07 -20.00
N ALA A 305 9.14 6.07 -19.16
CA ALA A 305 10.11 5.97 -18.08
C ALA A 305 9.60 5.07 -16.95
N ASN A 306 10.53 4.36 -16.29
CA ASN A 306 10.26 3.35 -15.27
C ASN A 306 10.12 3.97 -13.86
N GLU A 307 9.36 3.32 -12.98
CA GLU A 307 9.23 3.76 -11.58
C GLU A 307 10.46 3.37 -10.77
N LEU A 308 10.92 4.26 -9.88
CA LEU A 308 12.12 4.01 -9.06
C LEU A 308 12.00 2.73 -8.24
N ASN A 309 10.82 2.45 -7.66
CA ASN A 309 10.57 1.24 -6.88
C ASN A 309 10.83 -0.06 -7.66
N THR A 310 10.65 -0.05 -8.98
CA THR A 310 10.89 -1.20 -9.87
C THR A 310 12.34 -1.24 -10.35
N VAL A 311 12.89 -0.07 -10.71
CA VAL A 311 14.28 0.05 -11.21
C VAL A 311 15.30 -0.44 -10.18
N VAL A 312 15.08 -0.15 -8.90
CA VAL A 312 15.97 -0.62 -7.82
C VAL A 312 16.07 -2.14 -7.79
N ILE A 313 14.95 -2.84 -8.01
CA ILE A 313 14.95 -4.31 -8.07
C ILE A 313 15.64 -4.77 -9.35
N SER A 314 15.21 -4.28 -10.51
CA SER A 314 15.68 -4.80 -11.78
C SER A 314 17.18 -4.59 -12.00
N THR A 315 17.67 -3.39 -11.67
CA THR A 315 19.07 -3.01 -11.91
C THR A 315 19.99 -3.70 -10.92
N LEU A 316 19.56 -3.88 -9.66
CA LEU A 316 20.46 -4.34 -8.60
C LEU A 316 20.38 -5.85 -8.37
N LEU A 317 19.19 -6.46 -8.46
CA LEU A 317 19.04 -7.91 -8.29
C LEU A 317 19.26 -8.68 -9.60
N ASN A 318 19.57 -7.99 -10.69
CA ASN A 318 19.80 -8.54 -12.03
C ASN A 318 18.74 -9.58 -12.43
N THR A 319 17.51 -9.33 -12.00
CA THR A 319 16.38 -10.15 -12.37
C THR A 319 15.82 -9.57 -13.66
N ASP A 320 15.68 -10.37 -14.72
CA ASP A 320 14.95 -10.05 -15.97
C ASP A 320 13.46 -9.68 -15.74
N LEU A 321 13.07 -9.53 -14.47
CA LEU A 321 11.78 -9.17 -13.91
C LEU A 321 11.40 -7.69 -14.08
N LEU A 322 12.03 -6.94 -14.99
CA LEU A 322 11.51 -5.62 -15.44
C LEU A 322 10.05 -5.72 -15.89
N GLU A 323 9.65 -6.91 -16.37
CA GLU A 323 8.27 -7.24 -16.75
C GLU A 323 7.40 -7.77 -15.60
N SER A 324 7.97 -8.03 -14.42
CA SER A 324 7.18 -8.48 -13.28
C SER A 324 6.79 -7.28 -12.42
N SER A 325 5.56 -7.27 -11.90
CA SER A 325 5.03 -6.21 -11.01
C SER A 325 5.70 -6.17 -9.61
N TYR A 326 6.97 -6.54 -9.52
CA TYR A 326 7.74 -6.56 -8.28
C TYR A 326 8.39 -5.19 -8.05
N ALA A 327 8.16 -4.63 -6.87
CA ALA A 327 8.63 -3.30 -6.51
C ALA A 327 9.00 -3.26 -5.03
N THR A 328 10.06 -2.52 -4.71
CA THR A 328 10.54 -2.34 -3.34
C THR A 328 9.95 -1.08 -2.69
N HIS A 329 10.31 -0.84 -1.44
CA HIS A 329 9.97 0.38 -0.72
C HIS A 329 11.13 1.36 -0.79
N VAL A 330 11.07 2.35 -1.68
CA VAL A 330 12.09 3.42 -1.73
C VAL A 330 12.03 4.32 -0.49
N GLY A 331 10.87 4.35 0.17
CA GLY A 331 10.64 5.16 1.36
C GLY A 331 10.55 6.66 1.04
N ALA A 332 10.01 7.45 1.97
CA ALA A 332 9.88 8.89 1.80
C ALA A 332 11.22 9.61 1.61
N ILE A 333 12.32 9.05 2.12
CA ILE A 333 13.65 9.64 2.03
C ILE A 333 14.42 9.22 0.77
N GLY A 334 14.12 8.08 0.15
CA GLY A 334 14.87 7.59 -1.00
C GLY A 334 14.81 8.55 -2.20
N TRP A 335 13.65 9.18 -2.42
CA TRP A 335 13.49 10.22 -3.45
C TRP A 335 14.33 11.47 -3.20
N MET A 336 14.60 11.82 -1.94
CA MET A 336 15.49 12.94 -1.60
C MET A 336 16.95 12.62 -1.91
N LEU A 337 17.34 11.33 -1.89
CA LEU A 337 18.70 10.90 -2.20
C LEU A 337 18.95 10.85 -3.72
N VAL A 338 18.01 10.23 -4.47
CA VAL A 338 18.13 10.05 -5.92
C VAL A 338 17.90 11.39 -6.64
N ALA A 339 16.83 12.11 -6.32
CA ALA A 339 16.47 13.37 -6.98
C ALA A 339 16.74 14.59 -6.09
N TYR A 340 17.96 14.70 -5.55
CA TYR A 340 18.32 15.72 -4.55
C TYR A 340 18.12 17.16 -5.05
N GLU A 341 18.31 17.40 -6.36
CA GLU A 341 18.07 18.69 -7.02
C GLU A 341 16.59 19.11 -6.99
N TYR A 342 15.68 18.14 -6.85
CA TYR A 342 14.24 18.32 -6.85
C TYR A 342 13.63 18.33 -5.45
N ILE A 343 14.43 18.35 -4.37
CA ILE A 343 13.92 18.31 -2.98
C ILE A 343 12.81 19.35 -2.72
N PRO A 344 12.92 20.64 -3.11
CA PRO A 344 11.84 21.60 -2.90
C PRO A 344 10.53 21.21 -3.60
N ILE A 345 10.64 20.73 -4.85
CA ILE A 345 9.49 20.28 -5.64
C ILE A 345 8.88 19.01 -5.04
N TYR A 346 9.72 18.10 -4.55
CA TYR A 346 9.32 16.88 -3.88
C TYR A 346 8.53 17.17 -2.61
N LEU A 347 9.03 18.08 -1.76
CA LEU A 347 8.32 18.50 -0.55
C LEU A 347 6.99 19.20 -0.86
N ALA A 348 6.96 20.04 -1.89
CA ALA A 348 5.72 20.67 -2.35
C ALA A 348 4.70 19.64 -2.86
N TYR A 349 5.16 18.63 -3.60
CA TYR A 349 4.33 17.53 -4.08
C TYR A 349 3.78 16.67 -2.95
N LEU A 350 4.61 16.32 -1.96
CA LEU A 350 4.15 15.64 -0.74
C LEU A 350 3.08 16.46 -0.01
N ALA A 351 3.31 17.77 0.16
CA ALA A 351 2.33 18.66 0.77
C ALA A 351 1.01 18.70 -0.02
N PHE A 352 1.09 18.71 -1.35
CA PHE A 352 -0.08 18.65 -2.23
C PHE A 352 -0.86 17.33 -2.08
N LEU A 353 -0.18 16.17 -2.07
CA LEU A 353 -0.81 14.87 -1.85
C LEU A 353 -1.48 14.80 -0.47
N MET A 354 -0.77 15.25 0.56
CA MET A 354 -1.27 15.29 1.94
C MET A 354 -2.51 16.19 2.06
N LEU A 355 -2.46 17.39 1.47
CA LEU A 355 -3.59 18.31 1.42
C LEU A 355 -4.80 17.72 0.69
N SER A 356 -4.57 17.19 -0.52
CA SER A 356 -5.62 16.60 -1.36
C SER A 356 -6.34 15.44 -0.67
N SER A 357 -5.57 14.58 0.02
CA SER A 357 -6.12 13.46 0.79
C SER A 357 -6.97 13.93 1.97
N HIS A 358 -6.58 15.02 2.65
CA HIS A 358 -7.38 15.59 3.73
C HIS A 358 -8.63 16.30 3.22
N LEU A 359 -8.58 16.97 2.07
CA LEU A 359 -9.76 17.54 1.42
C LEU A 359 -10.79 16.44 1.13
N LEU A 360 -10.32 15.28 0.66
CA LEU A 360 -11.17 14.10 0.44
C LEU A 360 -11.83 13.60 1.73
N VAL A 361 -11.08 13.48 2.83
CA VAL A 361 -11.63 13.11 4.14
C VAL A 361 -12.71 14.11 4.58
N LYS A 362 -12.46 15.41 4.42
CA LYS A 362 -13.41 16.47 4.80
C LYS A 362 -14.66 16.43 3.93
N TYR A 363 -14.52 16.13 2.65
CA TYR A 363 -15.66 15.93 1.75
C TYR A 363 -16.52 14.73 2.17
N SER A 364 -15.90 13.64 2.61
CA SER A 364 -16.62 12.44 3.06
C SER A 364 -17.41 12.61 4.36
N LYS A 365 -16.95 13.51 5.25
CA LYS A 365 -17.40 13.66 6.66
C LYS A 365 -17.43 12.32 7.44
N SER A 366 -16.73 11.29 7.00
CA SER A 366 -16.65 9.97 7.65
C SER A 366 -15.39 9.85 8.51
N LYS A 367 -15.56 9.38 9.76
CA LYS A 367 -14.45 9.09 10.65
C LYS A 367 -13.63 7.91 10.12
N GLU A 368 -14.29 6.88 9.61
CA GLU A 368 -13.69 5.70 9.02
C GLU A 368 -12.86 6.04 7.77
N VAL A 369 -13.29 6.99 6.94
CA VAL A 369 -12.47 7.50 5.81
C VAL A 369 -11.25 8.27 6.31
N SER A 370 -11.35 9.00 7.43
CA SER A 370 -10.18 9.61 8.07
C SER A 370 -9.18 8.56 8.57
N GLU A 371 -9.67 7.44 9.11
CA GLU A 371 -8.83 6.32 9.57
C GLU A 371 -8.20 5.56 8.40
N LEU A 372 -8.93 5.42 7.28
CA LEU A 372 -8.39 4.91 6.02
C LEU A 372 -7.28 5.81 5.50
N ASN A 373 -7.50 7.14 5.51
CA ASN A 373 -6.52 8.10 5.05
C ASN A 373 -5.22 8.05 5.86
N TRP A 374 -5.33 7.93 7.19
CA TRP A 374 -4.17 7.73 8.05
C TRP A 374 -3.39 6.46 7.66
N LEU A 375 -4.09 5.34 7.46
CA LEU A 375 -3.46 4.10 7.05
C LEU A 375 -2.80 4.21 5.67
N ILE A 376 -3.44 4.89 4.71
CA ILE A 376 -2.92 5.12 3.36
C ILE A 376 -1.65 5.96 3.38
N TRP A 377 -1.55 6.96 4.26
CA TRP A 377 -0.30 7.69 4.46
C TRP A 377 0.81 6.76 4.94
N LEU A 378 0.52 5.91 5.94
CA LEU A 378 1.50 4.97 6.46
C LEU A 378 1.95 3.96 5.41
N LEU A 379 1.01 3.34 4.69
CA LEU A 379 1.29 2.19 3.83
C LEU A 379 1.69 2.56 2.40
N LEU A 380 1.31 3.74 1.90
CA LEU A 380 1.65 4.17 0.53
C LEU A 380 2.58 5.38 0.53
N LEU A 381 2.20 6.48 1.21
CA LEU A 381 2.98 7.72 1.16
C LEU A 381 4.37 7.53 1.76
N MET A 382 4.47 6.93 2.95
CA MET A 382 5.75 6.69 3.60
C MET A 382 6.62 5.68 2.86
N HIS A 383 6.02 4.79 2.07
CA HIS A 383 6.74 3.77 1.31
C HIS A 383 7.25 4.30 -0.04
N GLY A 384 6.86 5.52 -0.44
CA GLY A 384 7.20 6.08 -1.76
C GLY A 384 6.35 5.52 -2.90
N TRP A 385 5.12 5.07 -2.62
CA TRP A 385 4.21 4.52 -3.63
C TRP A 385 3.27 5.60 -4.16
N PHE A 386 3.81 6.63 -4.82
CA PHE A 386 3.02 7.80 -5.21
C PHE A 386 2.02 7.50 -6.32
N GLY A 387 2.35 6.58 -7.24
CA GLY A 387 1.39 6.09 -8.23
C GLY A 387 0.14 5.47 -7.59
N ALA A 388 0.30 4.65 -6.55
CA ALA A 388 -0.84 4.09 -5.82
C ALA A 388 -1.58 5.15 -4.99
N PHE A 389 -0.86 6.10 -4.39
CA PHE A 389 -1.47 7.18 -3.60
C PHE A 389 -2.30 8.12 -4.47
N THR A 390 -1.83 8.48 -5.66
CA THR A 390 -2.59 9.30 -6.63
C THR A 390 -3.83 8.56 -7.12
N ASN A 391 -3.72 7.26 -7.40
CA ASN A 391 -4.87 6.40 -7.73
C ASN A 391 -5.91 6.38 -6.59
N PHE A 392 -5.47 6.34 -5.33
CA PHE A 392 -6.36 6.46 -4.17
C PHE A 392 -7.12 7.80 -4.18
N LEU A 393 -6.43 8.93 -4.43
CA LEU A 393 -7.07 10.25 -4.50
C LEU A 393 -8.13 10.31 -5.60
N VAL A 394 -7.74 9.94 -6.84
CA VAL A 394 -8.64 10.00 -8.00
C VAL A 394 -9.84 9.09 -7.82
N THR A 395 -9.61 7.85 -7.37
CA THR A 395 -10.69 6.89 -7.10
C THR A 395 -11.62 7.41 -6.00
N GLY A 396 -11.07 8.08 -4.97
CA GLY A 396 -11.87 8.70 -3.92
C GLY A 396 -12.78 9.80 -4.43
N PHE A 397 -12.26 10.72 -5.24
CA PHE A 397 -13.06 11.79 -5.84
C PHE A 397 -14.18 11.22 -6.72
N ILE A 398 -13.87 10.24 -7.56
CA ILE A 398 -14.83 9.54 -8.41
C ILE A 398 -15.88 8.83 -7.56
N TYR A 399 -15.47 8.10 -6.52
CA TYR A 399 -16.37 7.41 -5.61
C TYR A 399 -17.39 8.36 -4.99
N PHE A 400 -16.94 9.45 -4.35
CA PHE A 400 -17.89 10.36 -3.70
C PHE A 400 -18.74 11.14 -4.69
N PHE A 401 -18.25 11.40 -5.90
CA PHE A 401 -19.07 11.96 -6.97
C PHE A 401 -20.21 11.01 -7.38
N ILE A 402 -19.89 9.74 -7.65
CA ILE A 402 -20.86 8.70 -8.02
C ILE A 402 -21.83 8.44 -6.88
N ALA A 403 -21.33 8.30 -5.65
CA ALA A 403 -22.15 8.06 -4.47
C ALA A 403 -23.20 9.17 -4.31
N ARG A 404 -22.79 10.44 -4.48
CA ARG A 404 -23.71 11.57 -4.42
C ARG A 404 -24.82 11.51 -5.47
N ARG A 405 -24.48 11.13 -6.71
CA ARG A 405 -25.45 11.02 -7.81
C ARG A 405 -26.42 9.85 -7.65
N LEU A 406 -25.91 8.69 -7.22
CA LEU A 406 -26.74 7.48 -7.10
C LEU A 406 -27.64 7.51 -5.87
N GLN A 407 -27.26 8.22 -4.80
CA GLN A 407 -28.11 8.37 -3.61
C GLN A 407 -29.11 9.52 -3.71
N SER A 408 -28.87 10.56 -4.52
CA SER A 408 -29.88 11.62 -4.77
C SER A 408 -31.02 11.21 -5.72
N SER A 409 -31.01 9.94 -6.17
CA SER A 409 -31.97 9.38 -7.13
C SER A 409 -32.96 8.40 -6.49
N GLU A 410 -33.01 8.43 -5.16
CA GLU A 410 -33.99 7.82 -4.26
C GLU A 410 -34.57 8.94 -3.41
#